data_AF-A0A7V2DH15-F1
#
_entry.id   AF-A0A7V2DH15-F1
#
_cell.length_a   1.000
_cell.length_b   1.000
_cell.length_c   1.000
_cell.angle_alpha   90.00
_cell.angle_beta   90.00
_cell.angle_gamma   90.00
#
_symmetry.space_group_name_H-M   'P 1'
#
loop_
_entity.id
_entity.type
_entity.pdbx_description
1 polymer ?
#
loop_
_entity_poly.entity_id
_entity_poly.type
_entity_poly.pdbx_seq_one_letter_code
_entity_poly.pdbx_strand_id
1 'polypeptide(L)' 'MGESAAGVKIEDISPVKKKISMEIPWTEVKTALDKAYKTISRRAKVKGFRPGKTPRKVLESF' A
#
# COMPACT_ATOMS: atom_id res chain seq x y z
N MET A 1 1.79 20.04 14.04
CA MET A 1 0.50 19.42 13.69
C MET A 1 0.79 18.00 13.28
N GLY A 2 0.76 17.11 14.28
CA GLY A 2 0.89 15.68 14.11
C GLY A 2 -0.49 15.05 14.19
N GLU A 3 -0.78 14.13 13.28
CA GLU A 3 -1.97 13.28 13.25
C GLU A 3 -1.54 12.00 12.52
N SER A 4 -1.72 10.78 13.02
CA SER A 4 -2.20 10.28 14.30
C SER A 4 -1.62 8.87 14.44
N ALA A 5 -1.24 8.48 15.65
CA ALA A 5 -0.80 7.14 15.97
C ALA A 5 -1.85 6.10 15.53
N ALA A 6 -1.42 5.08 14.79
CA ALA A 6 -2.26 3.98 14.36
C ALA A 6 -2.98 3.36 15.56
N GLY A 7 -4.30 3.56 15.64
CA GLY A 7 -5.13 2.97 16.67
C GLY A 7 -5.26 1.48 16.41
N VAL A 8 -4.50 0.67 17.13
CA VAL A 8 -4.60 -0.79 17.09
C VAL A 8 -5.51 -1.24 18.22
N LYS A 9 -6.74 -1.65 17.89
CA LYS A 9 -7.68 -2.29 18.82
C LYS A 9 -7.58 -3.80 18.67
N ILE A 10 -7.11 -4.48 19.71
CA ILE A 10 -7.05 -5.94 19.76
C ILE A 10 -8.16 -6.40 20.71
N GLU A 11 -9.13 -7.11 20.16
CA GLU A 11 -10.22 -7.76 20.90
C GLU A 11 -9.91 -9.26 20.99
N ASP A 12 -9.74 -9.77 22.20
CA ASP A 12 -9.54 -11.20 22.44
C ASP A 12 -10.91 -11.91 22.44
N ILE A 13 -11.21 -12.65 21.37
CA ILE A 13 -12.49 -13.36 21.20
C ILE A 13 -12.44 -14.75 21.86
N SER A 14 -11.28 -15.42 21.86
CA SER A 14 -11.07 -16.72 22.51
C SER A 14 -9.56 -16.93 22.76
N PRO A 15 -9.13 -17.91 23.59
CA PRO A 15 -7.71 -18.17 23.84
C PRO A 15 -6.88 -18.47 22.58
N VAL A 16 -7.53 -18.86 21.47
CA VAL A 16 -6.89 -19.14 20.17
C VAL A 16 -7.26 -18.14 19.07
N LYS A 17 -8.11 -17.13 19.36
CA LYS A 17 -8.66 -16.23 18.32
C LYS A 17 -8.71 -14.79 18.81
N LYS A 18 -7.93 -13.94 18.16
CA LYS A 18 -7.87 -12.49 18.40
C LYS A 18 -8.35 -11.75 17.16
N LYS A 19 -9.13 -10.69 17.34
CA LYS A 19 -9.55 -9.78 16.27
C LYS A 19 -8.79 -8.49 16.41
N ILE A 20 -8.12 -8.09 15.34
CA ILE A 20 -7.29 -6.89 15.30
C ILE A 20 -7.96 -5.91 14.35
N SER A 21 -8.38 -4.77 14.87
CA SER A 21 -8.90 -3.65 14.09
C SER A 21 -7.86 -2.54 14.14
N MET A 22 -7.28 -2.19 13.00
CA MET A 22 -6.27 -1.14 12.91
C MET A 22 -6.76 -0.02 12.02
N GLU A 23 -6.67 1.20 12.52
CA GLU A 23 -6.92 2.41 11.73
C GLU A 23 -5.58 2.95 11.24
N ILE A 24 -5.42 2.97 9.91
CA ILE A 24 -4.19 3.43 9.25
C ILE A 24 -4.50 4.74 8.51
N PRO A 25 -3.72 5.81 8.74
CA PRO A 25 -3.91 7.07 8.06
C PRO A 25 -3.63 6.96 6.55
N TRP A 26 -4.46 7.60 5.74
CA TRP A 26 -4.36 7.54 4.28
C TRP A 26 -3.02 8.05 3.72
N THR A 27 -2.38 8.99 4.42
CA THR A 27 -1.09 9.58 4.03
C THR A 27 0.03 8.55 3.96
N GLU A 28 0.09 7.63 4.93
CA GLU A 28 1.06 6.55 4.97
C GLU A 28 0.76 5.50 3.90
N VAL A 29 -0.52 5.13 3.75
CA VAL A 29 -0.98 4.18 2.72
C VAL A 29 -0.61 4.67 1.32
N LYS A 30 -0.87 5.95 1.02
CA LYS A 30 -0.53 6.56 -0.27
C LYS A 30 0.98 6.50 -0.53
N THR A 31 1.80 6.79 0.48
CA THR A 31 3.26 6.75 0.36
C THR A 31 3.77 5.32 0.11
N ALA A 32 3.18 4.33 0.79
CA ALA A 32 3.51 2.92 0.59
C ALA A 32 3.11 2.43 -0.81
N LEU A 33 1.89 2.76 -1.26
CA LEU A 33 1.41 2.45 -2.61
C LEU A 33 2.33 3.06 -3.68
N ASP A 34 2.68 4.33 -3.54
CA ASP A 34 3.56 5.03 -4.48
C ASP A 34 4.93 4.35 -4.62
N LYS A 35 5.50 3.86 -3.51
CA LYS A 35 6.76 3.08 -3.51
C LYS A 35 6.58 1.72 -4.15
N ALA A 36 5.47 1.03 -3.90
CA ALA A 36 5.15 -0.25 -4.51
C ALA A 36 5.04 -0.11 -6.04
N TYR A 37 4.26 0.86 -6.53
CA TYR A 37 4.13 1.13 -7.96
C TYR A 37 5.45 1.52 -8.63
N LYS A 38 6.32 2.29 -7.95
CA LYS A 38 7.67 2.60 -8.45
C LYS A 38 8.57 1.36 -8.55
N THR A 39 8.38 0.39 -7.67
CA THR A 39 9.13 -0.87 -7.71
C THR A 39 8.63 -1.77 -8.83
N ILE A 40 7.31 -1.83 -9.01
CA ILE A 40 6.66 -2.56 -10.10
C ILE A 40 7.04 -1.96 -11.45
N SER A 41 7.05 -0.62 -11.59
CA SER A 41 7.40 0.04 -12.86
C SER A 41 8.82 -0.29 -13.34
N ARG A 42 9.76 -0.55 -12.41
CA ARG A 42 11.14 -0.98 -12.72
C ARG A 42 11.22 -2.42 -13.22
N ARG A 43 10.29 -3.29 -12.82
CA ARG A 43 10.25 -4.70 -13.22
C ARG A 43 9.33 -4.94 -14.41
N ALA A 44 8.26 -4.15 -14.54
CA ALA A 44 7.26 -4.29 -15.58
C ALA A 44 7.83 -3.93 -16.95
N LYS A 45 7.80 -4.90 -17.87
CA LYS A 45 8.13 -4.71 -19.29
C LYS A 45 6.83 -4.51 -20.06
N VAL A 46 6.35 -3.27 -20.12
CA VAL A 46 5.15 -2.92 -20.89
C VAL A 46 5.53 -2.57 -22.32
N LYS A 47 4.91 -3.23 -23.30
CA LYS A 47 5.15 -2.99 -24.73
C LYS A 47 4.85 -1.51 -25.06
N GLY A 48 5.82 -0.82 -25.68
CA GLY A 48 5.70 0.61 -26.02
C GLY A 48 6.28 1.58 -24.99
N PHE A 49 6.65 1.11 -23.79
CA PHE A 49 7.30 1.96 -22.77
C PHE A 49 8.73 1.51 -22.47
N ARG A 50 9.60 2.48 -22.22
CA ARG A 50 10.96 2.20 -21.74
C ARG A 50 10.87 1.57 -20.33
N PRO A 51 11.52 0.41 -20.08
CA PRO A 51 11.51 -0.24 -18.77
C PRO A 51 11.87 0.75 -17.65
N GLY A 52 11.09 0.75 -16.56
CA GLY A 52 11.28 1.66 -15.43
C GLY A 52 10.61 3.03 -15.53
N LYS A 53 10.13 3.44 -16.71
CA LYS A 53 9.45 4.73 -16.93
C LYS A 53 8.02 4.57 -17.43
N THR A 54 7.36 3.49 -17.06
CA THR A 54 5.94 3.26 -17.37
C THR A 54 5.06 4.15 -16.49
N PRO A 55 4.10 4.91 -17.06
CA PRO A 55 3.13 5.69 -16.30
C PRO A 55 2.24 4.84 -15.40
N ARG A 56 1.82 5.38 -14.24
CA ARG A 56 0.95 4.69 -13.27
C ARG A 56 -0.37 4.22 -13.87
N LYS A 57 -1.05 5.06 -14.67
CA LYS A 57 -2.33 4.73 -15.32
C LYS A 57 -2.28 3.44 -16.14
N VAL A 58 -1.13 3.15 -16.75
CA VAL A 58 -0.95 1.94 -17.55
C VAL A 58 -0.72 0.74 -16.63
N LEU A 59 0.03 0.90 -15.54
CA LEU A 59 0.24 -0.16 -14.54
C LEU A 59 -1.01 -0.52 -13.74
N GLU A 60 -1.94 0.42 -13.59
CA GLU A 60 -3.25 0.20 -12.94
C GLU A 60 -4.26 -0.50 -13.85
N SER A 61 -4.05 -0.48 -15.18
CA SER A 61 -4.97 -1.07 -16.17
C SER A 61 -4.58 -2.50 -16.61
N PHE A 62 -3.47 -3.06 -16.11
CA PHE A 62 -3.02 -4.43 -16.33
C PHE A 62 -3.16 -5.26 -15.06
#